data_AF-A0A2W4QDL4-F1
#
_entry.id   AF-A0A2W4QDL4-F1
#
_cell.length_a   1.000
_cell.length_b   1.000
_cell.length_c   1.000
_cell.angle_alpha   90.00
_cell.angle_beta   90.00
_cell.angle_gamma   90.00
#
_symmetry.space_group_name_H-M   'P 1'
#
loop_
_entity.id
_entity.type
_entity.pdbx_description
1 polymer ?
#
loop_
_entity_poly.entity_id
_entity_poly.type
_entity_poly.pdbx_seq_one_letter_code
_entity_poly.pdbx_strand_id
1 'polypeptide(L)'
;MRSSLLMSNFIAVKIHYDHRQSLLAHLKYSRAATEDEHKEYLSLYRDENVGGEGFHECLNFSIPEQGTVQIYLPPTCLPGKKRLADDFMIFSFTYHQDREMPSRIIGVHAGTNVIGKDGKMRAGILRIPGVDLYFHAEAPTELSTLFTPPVEYDLNAGLYTPVFRKNIWGNGLRYITAEHAENIIQAALAGARSAIINSQGSRQLAIEREIDVLTNIAEQYTLSLDRRVAWSGRNNAVSRIPPMPDKELGKLGERKIFERELATVKTFGLASSLVEWVSQAIPQAPYDIKTVKKIGAEYRDHYLEVKSSKAENDPNIYISSGQVAFLETHKNCSSVVIVSFDAENEVKSIRDLSLSQIRKEFELIPIKYKLRSRGDG
;
A
#
# COMPACT_ATOMS: atom_id res chain seq x y z
N MET A 1 22.34 3.34 -27.03
CA MET A 1 21.68 2.49 -28.05
C MET A 1 20.19 2.56 -27.79
N ARG A 2 19.41 3.05 -28.76
CA ARG A 2 17.96 3.23 -28.64
C ARG A 2 17.29 1.85 -28.69
N SER A 3 16.70 1.46 -27.57
CA SER A 3 15.77 0.35 -27.43
C SER A 3 14.61 0.54 -28.42
N SER A 4 14.10 -0.54 -29.01
CA SER A 4 12.84 -0.56 -29.75
C SER A 4 11.80 0.28 -29.01
N LEU A 5 11.15 1.22 -29.71
CA LEU A 5 10.07 2.05 -29.17
C LEU A 5 8.94 1.12 -28.71
N LEU A 6 8.87 0.85 -27.41
CA LEU A 6 7.73 0.16 -26.80
C LEU A 6 6.48 0.99 -27.10
N MET A 7 5.46 0.37 -27.67
CA MET A 7 4.17 1.03 -27.83
C MET A 7 3.46 1.03 -26.47
N SER A 8 3.26 2.21 -25.89
CA SER A 8 2.49 2.37 -24.67
C SER A 8 1.01 2.11 -24.93
N ASN A 9 0.40 1.33 -24.05
CA ASN A 9 -0.99 0.93 -24.14
C ASN A 9 -1.73 1.16 -22.83
N PHE A 10 -2.89 1.78 -22.96
CA PHE A 10 -3.72 2.12 -21.82
C PHE A 10 -4.87 1.12 -21.73
N ILE A 11 -4.99 0.45 -20.59
CA ILE A 11 -6.05 -0.51 -20.35
C ILE A 11 -6.81 -0.19 -19.07
N ALA A 12 -8.12 -0.32 -19.13
CA ALA A 12 -9.03 -0.27 -18.01
C ALA A 12 -9.44 -1.70 -17.66
N VAL A 13 -9.04 -2.17 -16.48
CA VAL A 13 -9.37 -3.48 -15.95
C VAL A 13 -10.40 -3.30 -14.86
N LYS A 14 -11.58 -3.87 -15.06
CA LYS A 14 -12.53 -4.03 -13.97
C LYS A 14 -11.96 -5.00 -12.96
N ILE A 15 -12.23 -4.78 -11.69
CA ILE A 15 -11.97 -5.71 -10.59
C ILE A 15 -13.20 -5.70 -9.64
N HIS A 16 -13.41 -6.72 -8.78
CA HIS A 16 -14.54 -6.70 -7.81
C HIS A 16 -14.27 -5.73 -6.67
N TYR A 17 -14.88 -5.90 -5.49
CA TYR A 17 -14.76 -5.01 -4.34
C TYR A 17 -13.57 -5.38 -3.44
N ASP A 18 -12.88 -4.36 -2.90
CA ASP A 18 -11.88 -4.50 -1.84
C ASP A 18 -12.56 -4.65 -0.48
N HIS A 19 -12.75 -5.91 -0.09
CA HIS A 19 -13.43 -6.33 1.13
C HIS A 19 -12.63 -6.10 2.42
N ARG A 20 -11.44 -5.46 2.35
CA ARG A 20 -10.70 -5.01 3.54
C ARG A 20 -11.37 -3.78 4.16
N GLN A 21 -12.65 -3.88 4.49
CA GLN A 21 -13.46 -2.81 5.10
C GLN A 21 -12.89 -2.36 6.45
N SER A 22 -12.16 -3.25 7.12
CA SER A 22 -11.44 -2.97 8.36
C SER A 22 -10.27 -1.97 8.17
N LEU A 23 -9.75 -1.82 6.95
CA LEU A 23 -8.63 -0.92 6.64
C LEU A 23 -9.12 0.42 6.09
N LEU A 24 -8.51 1.50 6.57
CA LEU A 24 -8.65 2.81 5.95
C LEU A 24 -8.12 2.78 4.51
N ALA A 25 -8.69 3.62 3.65
CA ALA A 25 -8.43 3.61 2.21
C ALA A 25 -6.93 3.69 1.87
N HIS A 26 -6.18 4.52 2.58
CA HIS A 26 -4.73 4.72 2.39
C HIS A 26 -3.86 3.60 2.95
N LEU A 27 -4.43 2.61 3.66
CA LEU A 27 -3.74 1.44 4.20
C LEU A 27 -4.03 0.16 3.45
N LYS A 28 -4.96 0.22 2.48
CA LYS A 28 -5.23 -0.89 1.54
C LYS A 28 -3.99 -1.26 0.69
N TYR A 29 -2.89 -0.53 0.82
CA TYR A 29 -1.58 -0.81 0.23
C TYR A 29 -0.60 -1.57 1.12
N SER A 30 -0.80 -1.54 2.45
CA SER A 30 0.25 -1.94 3.37
C SER A 30 0.31 -3.45 3.56
N ARG A 31 -0.79 -4.17 3.32
CA ARG A 31 -0.82 -5.61 3.48
C ARG A 31 -1.70 -6.33 2.48
N ALA A 32 -1.31 -7.56 2.17
CA ALA A 32 -2.20 -8.52 1.56
C ALA A 32 -3.45 -8.76 2.43
N ALA A 33 -4.54 -9.18 1.80
CA ALA A 33 -5.72 -9.65 2.51
C ALA A 33 -5.38 -10.82 3.45
N THR A 34 -6.03 -10.87 4.61
CA THR A 34 -5.95 -12.01 5.53
C THR A 34 -6.74 -13.21 4.98
N GLU A 35 -6.58 -14.36 5.62
CA GLU A 35 -7.37 -15.55 5.30
C GLU A 35 -8.88 -15.32 5.50
N ASP A 36 -9.26 -14.65 6.59
CA ASP A 36 -10.68 -14.39 6.91
C ASP A 36 -11.31 -13.42 5.91
N GLU A 37 -10.62 -12.31 5.58
CA GLU A 37 -11.05 -11.36 4.54
C GLU A 37 -11.22 -12.06 3.18
N HIS A 38 -10.40 -13.08 2.91
CA HIS A 38 -10.51 -13.89 1.71
C HIS A 38 -11.68 -14.88 1.75
N LYS A 39 -11.96 -15.49 2.91
CA LYS A 39 -13.10 -16.40 3.09
C LYS A 39 -14.44 -15.66 2.97
N GLU A 40 -14.54 -14.47 3.58
CA GLU A 40 -15.71 -13.59 3.46
C GLU A 40 -15.99 -13.22 2.01
N TYR A 41 -14.95 -12.89 1.24
CA TYR A 41 -15.09 -12.68 -0.20
C TYR A 41 -15.61 -13.95 -0.93
N LEU A 42 -15.06 -15.12 -0.61
CA LEU A 42 -15.44 -16.36 -1.27
C LEU A 42 -16.88 -16.78 -0.96
N SER A 43 -17.40 -16.50 0.23
CA SER A 43 -18.81 -16.76 0.57
C SER A 43 -19.75 -15.84 -0.20
N LEU A 44 -19.43 -14.55 -0.36
CA LEU A 44 -20.22 -13.64 -1.19
C LEU A 44 -20.33 -14.16 -2.64
N TYR A 45 -19.22 -14.67 -3.18
CA TYR A 45 -19.21 -15.24 -4.51
C TYR A 45 -19.96 -16.56 -4.63
N ARG A 46 -19.67 -17.53 -3.75
CA ARG A 46 -20.19 -18.90 -3.84
C ARG A 46 -21.64 -19.03 -3.38
N ASP A 47 -22.00 -18.29 -2.33
CA ASP A 47 -23.26 -18.48 -1.62
C ASP A 47 -24.28 -17.40 -1.99
N GLU A 48 -23.84 -16.17 -2.26
CA GLU A 48 -24.71 -15.05 -2.62
C GLU A 48 -24.72 -14.73 -4.12
N ASN A 49 -23.88 -15.42 -4.90
CA ASN A 49 -23.71 -15.21 -6.34
C ASN A 49 -23.34 -13.75 -6.69
N VAL A 50 -22.63 -13.08 -5.77
CA VAL A 50 -22.16 -11.71 -5.90
C VAL A 50 -20.69 -11.73 -6.37
N GLY A 51 -20.44 -11.21 -7.57
CA GLY A 51 -19.11 -11.22 -8.18
C GLY A 51 -18.95 -12.27 -9.29
N GLY A 52 -17.70 -12.67 -9.58
CA GLY A 52 -17.31 -13.55 -10.68
C GLY A 52 -15.99 -14.26 -10.41
N GLU A 53 -15.74 -15.38 -11.09
CA GLU A 53 -14.57 -16.28 -10.93
C GLU A 53 -13.20 -15.60 -11.06
N GLY A 54 -13.17 -14.38 -11.58
CA GLY A 54 -11.97 -13.74 -12.05
C GLY A 54 -11.41 -12.62 -11.18
N PHE A 55 -12.16 -11.93 -10.30
CA PHE A 55 -11.72 -10.59 -9.88
C PHE A 55 -11.65 -10.34 -8.36
N HIS A 56 -10.64 -10.89 -7.70
CA HIS A 56 -10.39 -10.62 -6.28
C HIS A 56 -9.62 -9.28 -6.10
N GLU A 57 -10.31 -8.19 -5.70
CA GLU A 57 -9.75 -6.81 -5.73
C GLU A 57 -8.58 -6.54 -4.76
N CYS A 58 -8.34 -7.40 -3.78
CA CYS A 58 -7.43 -7.05 -2.67
C CYS A 58 -5.93 -7.15 -2.99
N LEU A 59 -5.53 -7.55 -4.21
CA LEU A 59 -4.20 -8.12 -4.46
C LEU A 59 -3.22 -7.21 -5.19
N ASN A 60 -3.72 -6.25 -5.97
CA ASN A 60 -2.88 -5.57 -6.96
C ASN A 60 -2.11 -4.37 -6.41
N PHE A 61 -2.44 -3.88 -5.22
CA PHE A 61 -1.88 -2.62 -4.70
C PHE A 61 -0.97 -2.81 -3.48
N SER A 62 -0.60 -4.04 -3.13
CA SER A 62 0.44 -4.26 -2.10
C SER A 62 1.78 -3.81 -2.65
N ILE A 63 2.36 -2.74 -2.10
CA ILE A 63 3.62 -2.17 -2.59
C ILE A 63 4.77 -2.70 -1.74
N PRO A 64 5.62 -3.59 -2.25
CA PRO A 64 6.68 -4.20 -1.45
C PRO A 64 7.81 -3.20 -1.16
N GLU A 65 8.46 -3.35 0.01
CA GLU A 65 9.66 -2.56 0.39
C GLU A 65 10.77 -2.63 -0.68
N GLN A 66 10.86 -3.77 -1.38
CA GLN A 66 11.84 -4.03 -2.43
C GLN A 66 11.19 -4.83 -3.56
N GLY A 67 11.53 -4.47 -4.81
CA GLY A 67 11.08 -5.18 -6.01
C GLY A 67 9.91 -4.48 -6.72
N THR A 68 9.14 -5.25 -7.47
CA THR A 68 8.01 -4.79 -8.28
C THR A 68 6.68 -5.10 -7.60
N VAL A 69 5.68 -4.25 -7.82
CA VAL A 69 4.30 -4.53 -7.44
C VAL A 69 3.81 -5.70 -8.29
N GLN A 70 3.43 -6.81 -7.66
CA GLN A 70 2.92 -7.98 -8.35
C GLN A 70 1.42 -7.82 -8.55
N ILE A 71 0.96 -8.00 -9.78
CA ILE A 71 -0.41 -7.72 -10.22
C ILE A 71 -1.06 -9.02 -10.65
N TYR A 72 -2.15 -9.35 -9.99
CA TYR A 72 -3.09 -10.34 -10.45
C TYR A 72 -3.96 -9.72 -11.55
N LEU A 73 -3.78 -10.20 -12.77
CA LEU A 73 -4.70 -9.94 -13.87
C LEU A 73 -5.54 -11.19 -14.11
N PRO A 74 -6.88 -11.10 -14.07
CA PRO A 74 -7.72 -12.25 -14.39
C PRO A 74 -7.31 -12.84 -15.75
N PRO A 75 -7.39 -14.16 -15.97
CA PRO A 75 -7.03 -14.77 -17.25
C PRO A 75 -7.76 -14.16 -18.47
N THR A 76 -8.98 -13.68 -18.28
CA THR A 76 -9.77 -12.96 -19.30
C THR A 76 -9.26 -11.55 -19.61
N CYS A 77 -8.40 -11.00 -18.77
CA CYS A 77 -7.84 -9.65 -18.84
C CYS A 77 -6.37 -9.64 -19.30
N LEU A 78 -5.84 -10.76 -19.81
CA LEU A 78 -4.49 -10.80 -20.35
C LEU A 78 -4.47 -10.23 -21.78
N PRO A 79 -3.57 -9.29 -22.09
CA PRO A 79 -3.34 -8.86 -23.46
C PRO A 79 -3.03 -10.06 -24.37
N GLY A 80 -3.38 -9.93 -25.66
CA GLY A 80 -3.08 -10.98 -26.64
C GLY A 80 -1.58 -11.27 -26.70
N LYS A 81 -1.18 -12.52 -26.97
CA LYS A 81 0.23 -12.99 -26.92
C LYS A 81 1.23 -12.09 -27.66
N LYS A 82 0.81 -11.45 -28.76
CA LYS A 82 1.66 -10.56 -29.59
C LYS A 82 2.00 -9.23 -28.90
N ARG A 83 1.33 -8.91 -27.80
CA ARG A 83 1.38 -7.62 -27.09
C ARG A 83 1.96 -7.73 -25.69
N LEU A 84 2.43 -8.91 -25.29
CA LEU A 84 2.99 -9.11 -23.94
C LEU A 84 4.25 -8.28 -23.70
N ALA A 85 4.98 -7.95 -24.77
CA ALA A 85 6.15 -7.09 -24.72
C ALA A 85 5.81 -5.59 -24.82
N ASP A 86 4.54 -5.21 -24.95
CA ASP A 86 4.15 -3.80 -24.96
C ASP A 86 4.29 -3.21 -23.54
N ASP A 87 4.43 -1.89 -23.46
CA ASP A 87 4.35 -1.17 -22.20
C ASP A 87 2.88 -0.90 -21.86
N PHE A 88 2.45 -1.23 -20.64
CA PHE A 88 1.06 -1.06 -20.22
C PHE A 88 0.89 -0.10 -19.04
N MET A 89 -0.13 0.76 -19.16
CA MET A 89 -0.73 1.48 -18.06
C MET A 89 -2.10 0.89 -17.76
N ILE A 90 -2.25 0.31 -16.58
CA ILE A 90 -3.43 -0.42 -16.15
C ILE A 90 -4.18 0.42 -15.11
N PHE A 91 -5.39 0.84 -15.46
CA PHE A 91 -6.31 1.48 -14.53
C PHE A 91 -7.29 0.45 -13.98
N SER A 92 -7.48 0.47 -12.67
CA SER A 92 -8.37 -0.46 -11.98
C SER A 92 -9.70 0.18 -11.63
N PHE A 93 -10.80 -0.51 -11.93
CA PHE A 93 -12.15 0.01 -11.71
C PHE A 93 -13.06 -0.97 -10.97
N THR A 94 -13.90 -0.45 -10.08
CA THR A 94 -14.91 -1.24 -9.35
C THR A 94 -16.19 -1.45 -10.15
N TYR A 95 -16.95 -2.50 -9.80
CA TYR A 95 -18.17 -2.93 -10.49
C TYR A 95 -19.34 -1.93 -10.37
N HIS A 96 -20.13 -1.77 -11.44
CA HIS A 96 -21.39 -1.04 -11.43
C HIS A 96 -22.51 -2.05 -11.16
N GLN A 97 -23.37 -1.79 -10.16
CA GLN A 97 -24.47 -2.65 -9.66
C GLN A 97 -24.14 -3.58 -8.47
N ASP A 98 -23.00 -3.40 -7.81
CA ASP A 98 -22.88 -3.93 -6.45
C ASP A 98 -23.70 -3.03 -5.52
N ARG A 99 -24.54 -3.62 -4.67
CA ARG A 99 -25.80 -3.06 -4.12
C ARG A 99 -25.76 -1.66 -3.48
N GLU A 100 -24.59 -1.07 -3.23
CA GLU A 100 -24.44 0.15 -2.41
C GLU A 100 -23.40 1.19 -2.90
N MET A 101 -22.63 0.98 -3.98
CA MET A 101 -21.60 1.96 -4.42
C MET A 101 -21.52 2.20 -5.94
N PRO A 102 -21.29 3.45 -6.38
CA PRO A 102 -21.02 3.75 -7.78
C PRO A 102 -19.68 3.14 -8.21
N SER A 103 -19.55 2.80 -9.50
CA SER A 103 -18.25 2.47 -10.08
C SER A 103 -17.26 3.60 -9.84
N ARG A 104 -16.03 3.23 -9.52
CA ARG A 104 -14.93 4.15 -9.24
C ARG A 104 -13.67 3.65 -9.90
N ILE A 105 -12.80 4.58 -10.25
CA ILE A 105 -11.42 4.30 -10.63
C ILE A 105 -10.61 4.36 -9.34
N ILE A 106 -9.99 3.24 -8.99
CA ILE A 106 -9.35 3.13 -7.69
C ILE A 106 -7.83 3.20 -7.77
N GLY A 107 -7.22 3.05 -8.93
CA GLY A 107 -5.77 3.16 -9.02
C GLY A 107 -5.21 2.88 -10.40
N VAL A 108 -3.88 2.99 -10.47
CA VAL A 108 -3.06 2.83 -11.67
C VAL A 108 -1.79 2.03 -11.39
N HIS A 109 -1.45 1.17 -12.36
CA HIS A 109 -0.14 0.53 -12.50
C HIS A 109 0.43 0.89 -13.85
N ALA A 110 1.40 1.79 -13.89
CA ALA A 110 2.11 2.15 -15.11
C ALA A 110 3.48 1.45 -15.19
N GLY A 111 4.07 1.41 -16.38
CA GLY A 111 5.29 0.64 -16.65
C GLY A 111 5.08 -0.86 -16.50
N THR A 112 3.85 -1.34 -16.70
CA THR A 112 3.48 -2.71 -16.36
C THR A 112 4.03 -3.69 -17.40
N ASN A 113 4.76 -4.69 -16.93
CA ASN A 113 5.22 -5.83 -17.72
C ASN A 113 4.28 -7.02 -17.51
N VAL A 114 3.77 -7.63 -18.59
CA VAL A 114 2.88 -8.79 -18.51
C VAL A 114 3.70 -10.08 -18.63
N ILE A 115 3.75 -10.84 -17.53
CA ILE A 115 4.57 -12.06 -17.38
C ILE A 115 4.01 -13.22 -18.23
N GLY A 116 2.69 -13.24 -18.49
CA GLY A 116 2.04 -14.20 -19.37
C GLY A 116 1.06 -15.15 -18.65
N LYS A 117 0.52 -16.13 -19.40
CA LYS A 117 -0.56 -17.02 -18.93
C LYS A 117 -0.14 -17.98 -17.82
N ASP A 118 1.11 -18.43 -17.83
CA ASP A 118 1.64 -19.34 -16.81
C ASP A 118 1.85 -18.62 -15.47
N GLY A 119 2.00 -17.29 -15.53
CA GLY A 119 2.09 -16.41 -14.37
C GLY A 119 3.19 -16.78 -13.39
N LYS A 120 3.13 -16.17 -12.20
CA LYS A 120 3.97 -16.51 -11.06
C LYS A 120 3.06 -16.93 -9.93
N MET A 121 3.21 -18.18 -9.47
CA MET A 121 2.39 -18.70 -8.38
C MET A 121 2.57 -17.83 -7.14
N ARG A 122 1.46 -17.46 -6.52
CA ARG A 122 1.47 -16.63 -5.32
C ARG A 122 1.93 -17.45 -4.12
N ALA A 123 3.09 -17.11 -3.56
CA ALA A 123 3.65 -17.75 -2.38
C ALA A 123 3.02 -17.22 -1.07
N GLY A 124 2.94 -18.06 -0.04
CA GLY A 124 2.59 -17.64 1.33
C GLY A 124 1.11 -17.46 1.64
N ILE A 125 0.20 -18.07 0.86
CA ILE A 125 -1.25 -17.93 1.03
C ILE A 125 -1.90 -19.30 1.03
N LEU A 126 -2.96 -19.45 1.83
CA LEU A 126 -3.77 -20.66 1.79
C LEU A 126 -4.24 -20.92 0.36
N ARG A 127 -3.91 -22.11 -0.15
CA ARG A 127 -4.48 -22.60 -1.39
C ARG A 127 -5.99 -22.66 -1.22
N ILE A 128 -6.70 -21.96 -2.07
CA ILE A 128 -8.16 -22.06 -2.14
C ILE A 128 -8.45 -23.36 -2.88
N PRO A 129 -9.19 -24.31 -2.29
CA PRO A 129 -9.59 -25.50 -3.01
C PRO A 129 -10.33 -25.11 -4.30
N GLY A 130 -9.73 -25.48 -5.45
CA GLY A 130 -10.26 -25.22 -6.79
C GLY A 130 -9.83 -23.90 -7.46
N VAL A 131 -9.00 -23.06 -6.83
CA VAL A 131 -8.51 -21.81 -7.46
C VAL A 131 -7.01 -21.63 -7.23
N ASP A 132 -6.24 -21.74 -8.31
CA ASP A 132 -4.82 -21.38 -8.29
C ASP A 132 -4.64 -19.89 -8.61
N LEU A 133 -4.09 -19.13 -7.66
CA LEU A 133 -3.86 -17.69 -7.81
C LEU A 133 -2.45 -17.42 -8.33
N TYR A 134 -2.37 -16.79 -9.50
CA TYR A 134 -1.13 -16.42 -10.17
C TYR A 134 -1.04 -14.91 -10.38
N PHE A 135 0.13 -14.32 -10.15
CA PHE A 135 0.43 -12.99 -10.65
C PHE A 135 0.76 -13.08 -12.13
N HIS A 136 0.16 -12.23 -12.94
CA HIS A 136 0.32 -12.25 -14.39
C HIS A 136 0.96 -10.98 -14.95
N ALA A 137 1.16 -9.99 -14.10
CA ALA A 137 1.87 -8.77 -14.45
C ALA A 137 2.64 -8.23 -13.23
N GLU A 138 3.57 -7.33 -13.51
CA GLU A 138 4.31 -6.60 -12.48
C GLU A 138 4.56 -5.16 -12.92
N ALA A 139 4.60 -4.24 -11.96
CA ALA A 139 4.85 -2.83 -12.23
C ALA A 139 5.89 -2.24 -11.26
N PRO A 140 6.66 -1.23 -11.68
CA PRO A 140 7.53 -0.47 -10.79
C PRO A 140 6.73 0.21 -9.68
N THR A 141 7.28 0.25 -8.47
CA THR A 141 6.61 0.84 -7.32
C THR A 141 6.40 2.34 -7.50
N GLU A 142 7.36 3.03 -8.08
CA GLU A 142 7.38 4.47 -8.39
C GLU A 142 6.39 4.88 -9.49
N LEU A 143 5.76 3.91 -10.16
CA LEU A 143 4.74 4.08 -11.19
C LEU A 143 3.40 3.41 -10.83
N SER A 144 3.24 3.02 -9.57
CA SER A 144 2.03 2.33 -9.09
C SER A 144 1.45 3.03 -7.87
N THR A 145 0.16 3.36 -7.94
CA THR A 145 -0.58 3.95 -6.81
C THR A 145 -2.08 3.71 -6.96
N LEU A 146 -2.80 3.64 -5.85
CA LEU A 146 -4.24 3.77 -5.77
C LEU A 146 -4.57 5.25 -5.49
N PHE A 147 -5.83 5.60 -5.69
CA PHE A 147 -6.30 6.97 -5.64
C PHE A 147 -6.95 7.24 -4.30
N THR A 148 -6.52 8.31 -3.62
CA THR A 148 -6.94 8.69 -2.26
C THR A 148 -7.35 10.16 -2.23
N PRO A 149 -8.61 10.50 -2.61
CA PRO A 149 -9.75 9.61 -2.80
C PRO A 149 -9.81 8.95 -4.19
N PRO A 150 -10.61 7.88 -4.36
CA PRO A 150 -10.87 7.29 -5.67
C PRO A 150 -11.57 8.28 -6.60
N VAL A 151 -11.35 8.13 -7.90
CA VAL A 151 -12.00 8.96 -8.93
C VAL A 151 -13.39 8.38 -9.20
N GLU A 152 -14.41 9.25 -9.16
CA GLU A 152 -15.77 8.85 -9.52
C GLU A 152 -15.87 8.51 -11.00
N TYR A 153 -16.53 7.41 -11.34
CA TYR A 153 -16.66 7.00 -12.73
C TYR A 153 -17.87 7.65 -13.40
N ASP A 154 -17.62 8.51 -14.38
CA ASP A 154 -18.66 9.04 -15.26
C ASP A 154 -18.98 8.07 -16.41
N LEU A 155 -20.05 7.30 -16.24
CA LEU A 155 -20.58 6.35 -17.22
C LEU A 155 -21.18 7.01 -18.47
N ASN A 156 -21.55 8.29 -18.38
CA ASN A 156 -22.41 8.94 -19.36
C ASN A 156 -21.64 9.90 -20.26
N ALA A 157 -20.60 10.57 -19.74
CA ALA A 157 -19.81 11.52 -20.53
C ALA A 157 -18.70 10.87 -21.37
N GLY A 158 -18.29 9.64 -21.03
CA GLY A 158 -17.17 8.97 -21.69
C GLY A 158 -15.81 9.58 -21.39
N LEU A 159 -15.68 10.32 -20.28
CA LEU A 159 -14.48 11.08 -19.93
C LEU A 159 -13.27 10.18 -19.64
N TYR A 160 -13.50 9.03 -19.01
CA TYR A 160 -12.46 8.11 -18.56
C TYR A 160 -12.41 6.79 -19.35
N THR A 161 -13.46 6.51 -20.12
CA THR A 161 -13.58 5.32 -20.96
C THR A 161 -14.57 5.61 -22.09
N PRO A 162 -14.49 4.93 -23.25
CA PRO A 162 -15.50 5.06 -24.29
C PRO A 162 -16.93 4.79 -23.78
N VAL A 163 -17.92 5.54 -24.28
CA VAL A 163 -19.34 5.28 -23.99
C VAL A 163 -19.79 4.00 -24.71
N PHE A 164 -20.36 3.06 -23.96
CA PHE A 164 -20.86 1.80 -24.51
C PHE A 164 -22.36 1.89 -24.82
N ARG A 165 -22.80 1.35 -25.97
CA ARG A 165 -24.20 1.42 -26.46
C ARG A 165 -25.30 0.95 -25.49
N LYS A 166 -24.96 0.27 -24.39
CA LYS A 166 -25.89 -0.19 -23.36
C LYS A 166 -25.49 0.23 -21.94
N ASN A 167 -24.45 1.06 -21.76
CA ASN A 167 -23.77 1.28 -20.47
C ASN A 167 -23.31 -0.02 -19.77
N ILE A 168 -23.33 -1.16 -20.48
CA ILE A 168 -22.87 -2.46 -19.99
C ILE A 168 -21.41 -2.60 -20.40
N TRP A 169 -20.53 -2.29 -19.45
CA TRP A 169 -19.10 -2.45 -19.62
C TRP A 169 -18.67 -3.95 -19.69
N GLY A 170 -19.57 -4.92 -19.44
CA GLY A 170 -19.27 -6.36 -19.58
C GLY A 170 -18.12 -6.84 -18.68
N ASN A 171 -17.53 -8.02 -18.97
CA ASN A 171 -16.40 -8.57 -18.21
C ASN A 171 -15.05 -8.27 -18.89
N GLY A 172 -14.06 -7.88 -18.09
CA GLY A 172 -12.64 -8.19 -18.28
C GLY A 172 -11.86 -7.44 -19.36
N LEU A 173 -11.32 -6.27 -19.00
CA LEU A 173 -10.37 -5.46 -19.78
C LEU A 173 -10.98 -4.66 -20.95
N ARG A 174 -10.61 -3.38 -21.04
CA ARG A 174 -10.85 -2.50 -22.18
C ARG A 174 -9.59 -1.73 -22.52
N TYR A 175 -9.34 -1.52 -23.79
CA TYR A 175 -8.36 -0.54 -24.23
C TYR A 175 -8.97 0.85 -24.17
N ILE A 176 -8.23 1.80 -23.62
CA ILE A 176 -8.60 3.21 -23.58
C ILE A 176 -7.57 4.04 -24.36
N THR A 177 -7.89 5.30 -24.60
CA THR A 177 -7.02 6.22 -25.34
C THR A 177 -6.08 6.94 -24.38
N ALA A 178 -5.05 7.60 -24.91
CA ALA A 178 -4.19 8.48 -24.12
C ALA A 178 -5.00 9.61 -23.46
N GLU A 179 -5.99 10.17 -24.16
CA GLU A 179 -6.89 11.20 -23.62
C GLU A 179 -7.67 10.71 -22.39
N HIS A 180 -8.20 9.49 -22.43
CA HIS A 180 -8.85 8.90 -21.25
C HIS A 180 -7.86 8.75 -20.09
N ALA A 181 -6.64 8.28 -20.36
CA ALA A 181 -5.60 8.15 -19.33
C ALA A 181 -5.21 9.52 -18.73
N GLU A 182 -5.05 10.55 -19.56
CA GLU A 182 -4.82 11.95 -19.15
C GLU A 182 -5.91 12.43 -18.20
N ASN A 183 -7.18 12.27 -18.59
CA ASN A 183 -8.31 12.69 -17.78
C ASN A 183 -8.34 11.99 -16.41
N ILE A 184 -8.03 10.68 -16.37
CA ILE A 184 -7.98 9.92 -15.10
C ILE A 184 -6.86 10.44 -14.20
N ILE A 185 -5.64 10.55 -14.74
CA ILE A 185 -4.47 11.01 -13.97
C ILE A 185 -4.69 12.45 -13.47
N GLN A 186 -5.26 13.33 -14.30
CA GLN A 186 -5.56 14.70 -13.91
C GLN A 186 -6.61 14.76 -12.80
N ALA A 187 -7.69 13.97 -12.89
CA ALA A 187 -8.72 13.91 -11.87
C ALA A 187 -8.17 13.35 -10.55
N ALA A 188 -7.37 12.28 -10.60
CA ALA A 188 -6.71 11.70 -9.43
C ALA A 188 -5.76 12.71 -8.76
N LEU A 189 -4.91 13.39 -9.55
CA LEU A 189 -3.97 14.38 -9.03
C LEU A 189 -4.68 15.58 -8.39
N ALA A 190 -5.79 16.05 -8.98
CA ALA A 190 -6.61 17.11 -8.41
C ALA A 190 -7.25 16.66 -7.07
N GLY A 191 -7.77 15.43 -7.02
CA GLY A 191 -8.33 14.83 -5.81
C GLY A 191 -7.31 14.72 -4.68
N ALA A 192 -6.12 14.17 -4.97
CA ALA A 192 -5.02 14.02 -4.02
C ALA A 192 -4.56 15.38 -3.45
N ARG A 193 -4.38 16.39 -4.32
CA ARG A 193 -4.00 17.75 -3.92
C ARG A 193 -5.03 18.45 -3.05
N SER A 194 -6.32 18.17 -3.24
CA SER A 194 -7.36 18.68 -2.35
C SER A 194 -7.35 17.96 -1.01
N ALA A 195 -7.20 16.63 -1.03
CA ALA A 195 -7.26 15.78 0.15
C ALA A 195 -6.08 15.99 1.12
N ILE A 196 -4.88 16.30 0.59
CA ILE A 196 -3.67 16.47 1.42
C ILE A 196 -3.81 17.61 2.43
N ILE A 197 -4.53 18.70 2.08
CA ILE A 197 -4.66 19.93 2.88
C ILE A 197 -5.18 19.65 4.30
N ASN A 198 -6.09 18.67 4.43
CA ASN A 198 -6.73 18.30 5.69
C ASN A 198 -6.31 16.91 6.19
N SER A 199 -5.28 16.31 5.59
CA SER A 199 -4.76 15.01 5.99
C SER A 199 -3.65 15.16 7.02
N GLN A 200 -3.44 14.14 7.85
CA GLN A 200 -2.36 14.07 8.84
C GLN A 200 -1.82 12.63 8.93
N GLY A 201 -0.61 12.47 9.47
CA GLY A 201 -0.01 11.18 9.77
C GLY A 201 0.15 10.27 8.53
N SER A 202 -0.18 8.99 8.67
CA SER A 202 -0.04 7.94 7.64
C SER A 202 -0.81 8.28 6.36
N ARG A 203 -1.98 8.89 6.51
CA ARG A 203 -2.82 9.32 5.38
C ARG A 203 -2.15 10.41 4.56
N GLN A 204 -1.54 11.41 5.23
CA GLN A 204 -0.83 12.47 4.52
C GLN A 204 0.35 11.91 3.73
N LEU A 205 1.15 11.04 4.35
CA LEU A 205 2.28 10.38 3.70
C LEU A 205 1.87 9.57 2.47
N ALA A 206 0.75 8.85 2.54
CA ALA A 206 0.21 8.13 1.39
C ALA A 206 -0.21 9.05 0.24
N ILE A 207 -0.87 10.17 0.54
CA ILE A 207 -1.30 11.16 -0.47
C ILE A 207 -0.09 11.89 -1.08
N GLU A 208 0.94 12.21 -0.30
CA GLU A 208 2.20 12.79 -0.81
C GLU A 208 2.83 11.86 -1.84
N ARG A 209 2.96 10.57 -1.52
CA ARG A 209 3.46 9.57 -2.47
C ARG A 209 2.57 9.44 -3.70
N GLU A 210 1.24 9.44 -3.54
CA GLU A 210 0.31 9.37 -4.66
C GLU A 210 0.56 10.53 -5.65
N ILE A 211 0.73 11.75 -5.14
CA ILE A 211 1.05 12.94 -5.96
C ILE A 211 2.37 12.74 -6.71
N ASP A 212 3.41 12.24 -6.03
CA ASP A 212 4.72 12.00 -6.66
C ASP A 212 4.63 10.95 -7.77
N VAL A 213 3.97 9.82 -7.50
CA VAL A 213 3.78 8.75 -8.49
C VAL A 213 2.97 9.24 -9.69
N LEU A 214 1.86 9.94 -9.48
CA LEU A 214 1.04 10.48 -10.56
C LEU A 214 1.82 11.49 -11.42
N THR A 215 2.69 12.29 -10.80
CA THR A 215 3.57 13.23 -11.50
C THR A 215 4.60 12.48 -12.35
N ASN A 216 5.25 11.46 -11.79
CA ASN A 216 6.20 10.62 -12.53
C ASN A 216 5.54 9.91 -13.72
N ILE A 217 4.33 9.38 -13.53
CA ILE A 217 3.54 8.76 -14.61
C ILE A 217 3.28 9.77 -15.72
N ALA A 218 2.82 10.98 -15.38
CA ALA A 218 2.54 11.99 -16.37
C ALA A 218 3.78 12.41 -17.16
N GLU A 219 4.93 12.54 -16.50
CA GLU A 219 6.20 12.84 -17.15
C GLU A 219 6.65 11.70 -18.08
N GLN A 220 6.64 10.46 -17.60
CA GLN A 220 7.10 9.30 -18.37
C GLN A 220 6.25 9.03 -19.62
N TYR A 221 4.94 9.22 -19.51
CA TYR A 221 3.99 8.98 -20.61
C TYR A 221 3.69 10.25 -21.41
N THR A 222 4.36 11.37 -21.12
CA THR A 222 4.16 12.66 -21.80
C THR A 222 2.69 13.12 -21.81
N LEU A 223 2.01 12.91 -20.67
CA LEU A 223 0.60 13.27 -20.50
C LEU A 223 0.46 14.79 -20.29
N SER A 224 -0.47 15.41 -21.01
CA SER A 224 -0.73 16.85 -20.98
C SER A 224 -1.53 17.23 -19.72
N LEU A 225 -0.84 17.46 -18.60
CA LEU A 225 -1.48 17.95 -17.38
C LEU A 225 -1.70 19.47 -17.44
N ASP A 226 -2.89 19.95 -17.09
CA ASP A 226 -3.14 21.38 -16.86
C ASP A 226 -2.30 21.82 -15.64
N ARG A 227 -1.15 22.44 -15.91
CA ARG A 227 -0.12 22.83 -14.92
C ARG A 227 -0.57 24.04 -14.11
N ARG A 228 -1.68 23.93 -13.37
CA ARG A 228 -1.97 24.82 -12.26
C ARG A 228 -1.50 24.13 -10.99
N VAL A 229 -0.56 24.79 -10.31
CA VAL A 229 0.17 24.32 -9.11
C VAL A 229 1.32 23.36 -9.45
N ALA A 230 2.49 23.92 -9.71
CA ALA A 230 3.75 23.22 -9.50
C ALA A 230 4.00 23.16 -8.00
N TRP A 231 4.03 21.96 -7.44
CA TRP A 231 4.44 21.75 -6.06
C TRP A 231 5.97 21.65 -6.05
N SER A 232 6.65 22.68 -5.56
CA SER A 232 8.07 22.62 -5.27
C SER A 232 8.24 22.02 -3.88
N GLY A 233 8.44 20.71 -3.79
CA GLY A 233 8.42 20.00 -2.51
C GLY A 233 9.29 18.76 -2.44
N ARG A 234 10.55 18.97 -2.05
CA ARG A 234 11.56 18.02 -1.52
C ARG A 234 12.37 17.17 -2.52
N ASN A 235 13.69 17.33 -2.37
CA ASN A 235 14.71 16.48 -2.97
C ASN A 235 14.51 15.02 -2.55
N ASN A 236 14.50 14.14 -3.55
CA ASN A 236 14.67 12.70 -3.43
C ASN A 236 16.01 12.38 -2.75
N ALA A 237 16.02 12.35 -1.42
CA ALA A 237 17.00 11.59 -0.68
C ALA A 237 16.43 10.18 -0.51
N VAL A 238 16.70 9.31 -1.49
CA VAL A 238 16.57 7.87 -1.32
C VAL A 238 17.49 7.47 -0.17
N SER A 239 16.92 7.39 1.03
CA SER A 239 17.56 6.80 2.19
C SER A 239 17.79 5.33 1.87
N ARG A 240 19.00 4.99 1.40
CA ARG A 240 19.47 3.61 1.39
C ARG A 240 19.64 3.18 2.84
N ILE A 241 18.60 2.55 3.37
CA ILE A 241 18.59 2.00 4.73
C ILE A 241 19.73 0.98 4.87
N PRO A 242 20.61 1.09 5.89
CA PRO A 242 21.62 0.09 6.19
C PRO A 242 20.96 -1.21 6.65
N PRO A 243 21.51 -2.41 6.34
CA PRO A 243 20.95 -3.65 6.87
C PRO A 243 21.19 -3.71 8.37
N MET A 244 20.09 -3.79 9.12
CA MET A 244 19.95 -4.07 10.56
C MET A 244 18.57 -4.73 10.77
N PRO A 245 18.24 -5.12 12.00
CA PRO A 245 18.41 -6.42 12.68
C PRO A 245 17.66 -7.58 11.98
N ASP A 246 17.41 -8.69 12.67
CA ASP A 246 16.60 -9.82 12.17
C ASP A 246 15.20 -9.34 11.72
N LYS A 247 14.99 -9.27 10.40
CA LYS A 247 13.74 -8.79 9.77
C LYS A 247 12.52 -9.59 10.21
N GLU A 248 12.69 -10.90 10.43
CA GLU A 248 11.60 -11.77 10.86
C GLU A 248 11.20 -11.46 12.32
N LEU A 249 12.19 -11.22 13.18
CA LEU A 249 11.95 -10.83 14.58
C LEU A 249 11.30 -9.44 14.69
N GLY A 250 11.72 -8.49 13.86
CA GLY A 250 11.09 -7.16 13.76
C GLY A 250 9.60 -7.27 13.46
N LYS A 251 9.26 -7.98 12.38
CA LYS A 251 7.88 -8.23 11.95
C LYS A 251 7.07 -8.98 13.01
N LEU A 252 7.69 -9.93 13.71
CA LEU A 252 7.04 -10.66 14.82
C LEU A 252 6.64 -9.72 15.96
N GLY A 253 7.53 -8.81 16.36
CA GLY A 253 7.24 -7.81 17.40
C GLY A 253 6.14 -6.85 16.98
N GLU A 254 6.21 -6.30 15.77
CA GLU A 254 5.16 -5.44 15.23
C GLU A 254 3.79 -6.15 15.23
N ARG A 255 3.74 -7.42 14.79
CA ARG A 255 2.50 -8.21 14.83
C ARG A 255 1.94 -8.33 16.24
N LYS A 256 2.79 -8.65 17.22
CA LYS A 256 2.37 -8.80 18.63
C LYS A 256 1.81 -7.50 19.19
N ILE A 257 2.43 -6.36 18.88
CA ILE A 257 1.93 -5.06 19.31
C ILE A 257 0.62 -4.71 18.58
N PHE A 258 0.52 -4.98 17.28
CA PHE A 258 -0.71 -4.73 16.53
C PHE A 258 -1.90 -5.52 17.10
N GLU A 259 -1.72 -6.81 17.41
CA GLU A 259 -2.74 -7.65 18.04
C GLU A 259 -3.13 -7.12 19.45
N ARG A 260 -2.14 -6.68 20.24
CA ARG A 260 -2.36 -6.04 21.55
C ARG A 260 -3.21 -4.77 21.41
N GLU A 261 -2.89 -3.91 20.44
CA GLU A 261 -3.63 -2.66 20.21
C GLU A 261 -5.06 -2.92 19.73
N LEU A 262 -5.26 -3.89 18.83
CA LEU A 262 -6.61 -4.31 18.41
C LEU A 262 -7.45 -4.78 19.59
N ALA A 263 -6.89 -5.62 20.46
CA ALA A 263 -7.57 -6.07 21.67
C ALA A 263 -7.92 -4.88 22.59
N THR A 264 -7.00 -3.93 22.75
CA THR A 264 -7.17 -2.73 23.58
C THR A 264 -8.31 -1.85 23.08
N VAL A 265 -8.32 -1.51 21.78
CA VAL A 265 -9.38 -0.71 21.16
C VAL A 265 -10.74 -1.41 21.25
N LYS A 266 -10.78 -2.74 21.14
CA LYS A 266 -11.99 -3.53 21.36
C LYS A 266 -12.51 -3.40 22.80
N THR A 267 -11.64 -3.35 23.81
CA THR A 267 -12.07 -3.11 25.21
C THR A 267 -12.70 -1.73 25.41
N PHE A 268 -12.35 -0.76 24.55
CA PHE A 268 -12.95 0.57 24.56
C PHE A 268 -14.29 0.64 23.81
N GLY A 269 -14.73 -0.45 23.17
CA GLY A 269 -15.92 -0.45 22.32
C GLY A 269 -15.74 0.31 21.01
N LEU A 270 -14.49 0.47 20.57
CA LEU A 270 -14.13 1.23 19.37
C LEU A 270 -13.87 0.30 18.17
N ALA A 271 -13.95 0.84 16.96
CA ALA A 271 -13.72 0.09 15.72
C ALA A 271 -12.23 -0.26 15.53
N SER A 272 -11.95 -1.47 15.05
CA SER A 272 -10.59 -1.95 14.76
C SER A 272 -9.85 -1.10 13.72
N SER A 273 -10.59 -0.39 12.86
CA SER A 273 -10.04 0.52 11.84
C SER A 273 -9.28 1.73 12.42
N LEU A 274 -9.35 1.94 13.74
CA LEU A 274 -8.55 2.95 14.45
C LEU A 274 -7.13 2.47 14.78
N VAL A 275 -6.83 1.19 14.56
CA VAL A 275 -5.47 0.64 14.68
C VAL A 275 -4.92 0.38 13.29
N GLU A 276 -3.78 1.00 12.99
CA GLU A 276 -3.14 0.96 11.67
C GLU A 276 -1.75 0.33 11.80
N TRP A 277 -1.45 -0.73 11.06
CA TRP A 277 -0.08 -1.25 10.91
C TRP A 277 0.54 -0.65 9.64
N VAL A 278 1.42 0.34 9.84
CA VAL A 278 1.90 1.27 8.82
C VAL A 278 3.30 0.93 8.32
N SER A 279 4.13 0.21 9.09
CA SER A 279 5.49 -0.19 8.71
C SER A 279 5.58 -1.00 7.40
N GLN A 280 4.46 -1.61 6.99
CA GLN A 280 4.37 -2.39 5.76
C GLN A 280 4.03 -1.53 4.52
N ALA A 281 3.79 -0.22 4.69
CA ALA A 281 3.43 0.71 3.62
C ALA A 281 4.65 1.49 3.09
N ILE A 282 4.63 1.80 1.78
CA ILE A 282 5.50 2.83 1.20
C ILE A 282 4.64 4.09 0.96
N PRO A 283 5.09 5.29 1.37
CA PRO A 283 6.38 5.56 1.99
C PRO A 283 6.38 5.14 3.47
N GLN A 284 7.56 4.76 3.98
CA GLN A 284 7.68 4.35 5.38
C GLN A 284 7.36 5.52 6.30
N ALA A 285 6.40 5.30 7.21
CA ALA A 285 6.13 6.22 8.29
C ALA A 285 7.27 6.18 9.32
N PRO A 286 7.51 7.27 10.08
CA PRO A 286 8.49 7.29 11.16
C PRO A 286 7.99 6.58 12.44
N TYR A 287 7.02 5.68 12.29
CA TYR A 287 6.41 4.83 13.31
C TYR A 287 5.79 3.62 12.61
N ASP A 288 5.62 2.52 13.34
CA ASP A 288 5.15 1.25 12.78
C ASP A 288 3.65 1.06 12.94
N ILE A 289 3.09 1.52 14.07
CA ILE A 289 1.67 1.35 14.40
C ILE A 289 1.07 2.69 14.83
N LYS A 290 -0.11 3.02 14.31
CA LYS A 290 -0.98 4.04 14.89
C LYS A 290 -2.11 3.35 15.63
N THR A 291 -2.44 3.83 16.83
CA THR A 291 -3.51 3.34 17.69
C THR A 291 -4.23 4.52 18.34
N VAL A 292 -5.18 4.25 19.23
CA VAL A 292 -5.84 5.27 20.05
C VAL A 292 -5.60 5.02 21.53
N LYS A 293 -5.27 6.07 22.27
CA LYS A 293 -5.10 6.03 23.72
C LYS A 293 -6.18 6.85 24.40
N LYS A 294 -6.72 6.31 25.50
CA LYS A 294 -7.66 7.02 26.35
C LYS A 294 -6.91 7.98 27.28
N ILE A 295 -7.22 9.27 27.18
CA ILE A 295 -6.69 10.33 28.04
C ILE A 295 -7.88 11.02 28.71
N GLY A 296 -8.15 10.66 29.96
CA GLY A 296 -9.36 11.08 30.65
C GLY A 296 -10.62 10.52 29.96
N ALA A 297 -11.50 11.41 29.50
CA ALA A 297 -12.72 11.05 28.77
C ALA A 297 -12.53 10.98 27.25
N GLU A 298 -11.39 11.43 26.71
CA GLU A 298 -11.14 11.52 25.28
C GLU A 298 -10.27 10.37 24.77
N TYR A 299 -10.45 10.02 23.50
CA TYR A 299 -9.56 9.13 22.76
C TYR A 299 -8.73 9.98 21.80
N ARG A 300 -7.41 9.78 21.81
CA ARG A 300 -6.48 10.50 20.93
C ARG A 300 -5.59 9.52 20.20
N ASP A 301 -5.24 9.88 18.97
CA ASP A 301 -4.25 9.15 18.18
C ASP A 301 -2.94 9.03 18.97
N HIS A 302 -2.32 7.85 18.86
CA HIS A 302 -1.04 7.54 19.48
C HIS A 302 -0.19 6.71 18.51
N TYR A 303 1.08 7.05 18.40
CA TYR A 303 2.01 6.50 17.41
C TYR A 303 3.09 5.65 18.09
N LEU A 304 3.27 4.42 17.63
CA LEU A 304 4.17 3.44 18.22
C LEU A 304 5.27 3.06 17.21
N GLU A 305 6.52 3.26 17.60
CA GLU A 305 7.70 2.70 16.91
C GLU A 305 8.12 1.43 17.66
N VAL A 306 8.12 0.27 17.00
CA VAL A 306 8.34 -1.03 17.61
C VAL A 306 9.78 -1.50 17.36
N LYS A 307 10.46 -1.95 18.41
CA LYS A 307 11.82 -2.48 18.35
C LYS A 307 11.88 -3.85 19.02
N SER A 308 12.20 -4.87 18.24
CA SER A 308 12.31 -6.25 18.71
C SER A 308 13.76 -6.63 19.04
N SER A 309 13.97 -7.36 20.13
CA SER A 309 15.29 -7.88 20.52
C SER A 309 15.19 -9.26 21.19
N LYS A 310 16.19 -10.12 20.97
CA LYS A 310 16.42 -11.34 21.78
C LYS A 310 17.45 -11.14 22.89
N ALA A 311 18.18 -10.03 22.87
CA ALA A 311 19.24 -9.78 23.83
C ALA A 311 18.65 -9.26 25.16
N GLU A 312 18.94 -9.98 26.25
CA GLU A 312 18.47 -9.63 27.59
C GLU A 312 19.25 -8.45 28.21
N ASN A 313 20.53 -8.30 27.87
CA ASN A 313 21.45 -7.38 28.56
C ASN A 313 22.06 -6.29 27.67
N ASP A 314 21.96 -6.40 26.35
CA ASP A 314 22.44 -5.39 25.40
C ASP A 314 21.49 -5.37 24.19
N PRO A 315 20.33 -4.72 24.32
CA PRO A 315 19.35 -4.74 23.28
C PRO A 315 19.88 -3.90 22.12
N ASN A 316 20.14 -4.56 20.99
CA ASN A 316 20.65 -3.93 19.79
C ASN A 316 19.53 -3.10 19.11
N ILE A 317 19.14 -2.01 19.77
CA ILE A 317 18.03 -1.15 19.41
C ILE A 317 18.57 0.03 18.64
N TYR A 318 18.05 0.18 17.43
CA TYR A 318 18.42 1.30 16.57
C TYR A 318 17.20 2.14 16.25
N ILE A 319 17.36 3.45 16.41
CA ILE A 319 16.35 4.45 16.04
C ILE A 319 16.96 5.43 15.05
N SER A 320 16.23 5.72 13.97
CA SER A 320 16.70 6.68 12.97
C SER A 320 16.55 8.12 13.48
N SER A 321 17.33 9.04 12.93
CA SER A 321 17.19 10.48 13.24
C SER A 321 15.80 11.01 12.88
N GLY A 322 15.18 10.50 11.81
CA GLY A 322 13.80 10.83 11.43
C GLY A 322 12.77 10.37 12.47
N GLN A 323 12.94 9.17 13.02
CA GLN A 323 12.09 8.65 14.11
C GLN A 323 12.26 9.49 15.38
N VAL A 324 13.50 9.86 15.74
CA VAL A 324 13.76 10.75 16.88
C VAL A 324 13.07 12.10 16.69
N ALA A 325 13.20 12.72 15.51
CA ALA A 325 12.56 14.00 15.22
C ALA A 325 11.02 13.91 15.26
N PHE A 326 10.45 12.80 14.79
CA PHE A 326 9.02 12.54 14.88
C PHE A 326 8.56 12.42 16.35
N LEU A 327 9.25 11.63 17.17
CA LEU A 327 8.96 11.49 18.59
C LEU A 327 9.11 12.82 19.34
N GLU A 328 10.04 13.69 18.93
CA GLU A 328 10.20 15.03 19.52
C GLU A 328 9.04 15.97 19.22
N THR A 329 8.48 15.89 18.02
CA THR A 329 7.32 16.71 17.62
C THR A 329 6.02 16.15 18.17
N HIS A 330 5.96 14.85 18.49
CA HIS A 330 4.77 14.14 18.96
C HIS A 330 4.91 13.57 20.38
N LYS A 331 5.65 14.24 21.27
CA LYS A 331 6.01 13.73 22.63
C LYS A 331 4.82 13.22 23.47
N ASN A 332 3.65 13.82 23.29
CA ASN A 332 2.45 13.50 24.10
C ASN A 332 1.60 12.39 23.50
N CYS A 333 1.89 11.96 22.28
CA CYS A 333 1.11 10.98 21.52
C CYS A 333 2.02 9.98 20.79
N SER A 334 3.24 9.76 21.26
CA SER A 334 4.14 8.78 20.65
C SER A 334 4.99 8.03 21.65
N SER A 335 5.40 6.80 21.32
CA SER A 335 6.23 5.96 22.18
C SER A 335 7.06 4.98 21.36
N VAL A 336 8.22 4.59 21.91
CA VAL A 336 8.99 3.44 21.45
C VAL A 336 8.56 2.22 22.26
N VAL A 337 8.15 1.15 21.58
CA VAL A 337 7.76 -0.11 22.21
C VAL A 337 8.88 -1.13 22.00
N ILE A 338 9.55 -1.52 23.08
CA ILE A 338 10.58 -2.54 23.05
C ILE A 338 9.93 -3.89 23.34
N VAL A 339 10.05 -4.83 22.41
CA VAL A 339 9.56 -6.21 22.56
C VAL A 339 10.76 -7.14 22.71
N SER A 340 10.89 -7.77 23.88
CA SER A 340 11.93 -8.76 24.15
C SER A 340 11.40 -10.16 23.94
N PHE A 341 12.15 -10.97 23.19
CA PHE A 341 11.87 -12.37 22.91
C PHE A 341 12.89 -13.29 23.56
N ASP A 342 12.50 -14.52 23.88
CA ASP A 342 13.43 -15.60 24.25
C ASP A 342 14.02 -16.30 23.00
N ALA A 343 14.75 -17.39 23.23
CA ALA A 343 15.39 -18.15 22.15
C ALA A 343 14.35 -18.77 21.20
N GLU A 344 13.22 -19.20 21.75
CA GLU A 344 12.07 -19.83 21.10
C GLU A 344 11.12 -18.85 20.39
N ASN A 345 11.41 -17.54 20.43
CA ASN A 345 10.58 -16.45 19.90
C ASN A 345 9.28 -16.20 20.67
N GLU A 346 9.20 -16.60 21.94
CA GLU A 346 8.11 -16.21 22.83
C GLU A 346 8.40 -14.86 23.48
N VAL A 347 7.34 -14.09 23.74
CA VAL A 347 7.46 -12.73 24.28
C VAL A 347 7.83 -12.81 25.77
N LYS A 348 9.02 -12.35 26.11
CA LYS A 348 9.49 -12.24 27.50
C LYS A 348 9.02 -10.96 28.16
N SER A 349 9.09 -9.83 27.46
CA SER A 349 8.65 -8.54 28.01
C SER A 349 8.28 -7.54 26.92
N ILE A 350 7.39 -6.60 27.27
CA ILE A 350 7.01 -5.46 26.44
C ILE A 350 7.17 -4.19 27.28
N ARG A 351 7.89 -3.19 26.77
CA ARG A 351 8.12 -1.91 27.45
C ARG A 351 7.73 -0.75 26.54
N ASP A 352 6.78 0.06 26.98
CA ASP A 352 6.35 1.27 26.28
C ASP A 352 7.09 2.48 26.88
N LEU A 353 7.97 3.10 26.10
CA LEU A 353 8.85 4.18 26.55
C LEU A 353 8.61 5.47 25.75
N SER A 354 8.36 6.57 26.45
CA SER A 354 8.43 7.90 25.84
C SER A 354 9.87 8.25 25.44
N LEU A 355 10.05 9.22 24.54
CA LEU A 355 11.39 9.70 24.19
C LEU A 355 12.18 10.21 25.41
N SER A 356 11.49 10.76 26.41
CA SER A 356 12.13 11.20 27.67
C SER A 356 12.68 10.03 28.48
N GLN A 357 11.97 8.90 28.51
CA GLN A 357 12.44 7.67 29.16
C GLN A 357 13.57 7.04 28.36
N ILE A 358 13.47 7.00 27.02
CA ILE A 358 14.56 6.54 26.16
C ILE A 358 15.85 7.33 26.45
N ARG A 359 15.78 8.66 26.51
CA ARG A 359 16.96 9.51 26.82
C ARG A 359 17.50 9.35 28.25
N LYS A 360 16.68 8.85 29.18
CA LYS A 360 17.09 8.59 30.55
C LYS A 360 17.73 7.21 30.70
N GLU A 361 17.25 6.23 29.94
CA GLU A 361 17.66 4.83 30.06
C GLU A 361 18.75 4.43 29.05
N PHE A 362 18.86 5.13 27.93
CA PHE A 362 19.75 4.78 26.82
C PHE A 362 20.59 5.97 26.37
N GLU A 363 21.81 5.68 25.91
CA GLU A 363 22.66 6.63 25.20
C GLU A 363 22.46 6.50 23.69
N LEU A 364 22.15 7.60 23.01
CA LEU A 364 21.98 7.61 21.56
C LEU A 364 23.32 7.86 20.86
N ILE A 365 23.98 6.79 20.42
CA ILE A 365 25.30 6.85 19.78
C ILE A 365 25.15 6.89 18.24
N PRO A 366 25.66 7.93 17.55
CA PRO A 366 25.60 8.00 16.09
C PRO A 366 26.51 6.97 15.41
N ILE A 367 25.97 6.18 14.48
CA ILE A 367 26.74 5.24 13.67
C ILE A 367 27.23 5.96 12.41
N LYS A 368 28.53 6.29 12.35
CA LYS A 368 29.12 7.11 11.27
C LYS A 368 29.56 6.33 10.03
N TYR A 369 29.97 5.06 10.19
CA TYR A 369 30.53 4.28 9.10
C TYR A 369 30.05 2.83 9.17
N LYS A 370 29.65 2.30 8.02
CA LYS A 370 29.37 0.88 7.83
C LYS A 370 30.36 0.32 6.83
N LEU A 371 31.21 -0.58 7.28
CA LEU A 371 32.07 -1.36 6.39
C LEU A 371 31.20 -2.40 5.68
N ARG A 372 31.43 -2.58 4.38
CA ARG A 372 30.82 -3.65 3.57
C ARG A 372 31.95 -4.48 3.00
N SER A 373 31.82 -5.81 3.08
CA SER A 373 32.73 -6.72 2.39
C SER A 373 32.70 -6.40 0.88
N ARG A 374 33.87 -6.29 0.27
CA ARG A 374 33.96 -6.39 -1.19
C ARG A 374 33.66 -7.85 -1.49
N GLY A 375 32.45 -8.13 -1.98
CA GLY A 375 32.15 -9.48 -2.46
C GLY A 375 33.22 -9.87 -3.48
N ASP A 376 33.80 -11.05 -3.32
CA ASP A 376 34.64 -11.66 -4.35
C ASP A 376 33.78 -11.81 -5.61
N GLY A 377 34.31 -11.32 -6.73
CA GLY A 377 33.66 -11.35 -8.03
C GLY A 377 33.61 -12.74 -8.65
#